data_AF-A0AAE3H514-F1
#
_entry.id   AF-A0AAE3H514-F1
#
_cell.length_a   1.000
_cell.length_b   1.000
_cell.length_c   1.000
_cell.angle_alpha   90.00
_cell.angle_beta   90.00
_cell.angle_gamma   90.00
#
_symmetry.space_group_name_H-M   'P 1'
#
loop_
_entity.id
_entity.type
_entity.pdbx_description
1 polymer ?
#
loop_
_entity_poly.entity_id
_entity_poly.type
_entity_poly.pdbx_seq_one_letter_code
_entity_poly.pdbx_strand_id
1 'polypeptide(L)' 'MRIVIDTNCLLVSIPKFSETRWLFDGLRSGIFEFGITTEILEEYEEVIGDFYSPNVALNVVEIFEFI' A
#
# COMPACT_ATOMS: atom_id res chain seq x y z
N MET A 1 -10.96 -11.31 -8.64
CA MET A 1 -10.38 -12.30 -7.70
C MET A 1 -10.00 -11.53 -6.45
N ARG A 2 -10.47 -11.93 -5.26
CA ARG A 2 -10.24 -11.17 -4.02
C ARG A 2 -9.10 -11.84 -3.25
N ILE A 3 -8.03 -11.09 -3.00
CA ILE A 3 -6.81 -11.58 -2.33
C ILE A 3 -6.65 -10.76 -1.04
N VAL A 4 -6.34 -11.43 0.06
CA VAL A 4 -5.98 -10.78 1.33
C VAL A 4 -4.46 -10.73 1.38
N ILE A 5 -3.90 -9.53 1.50
CA ILE A 5 -2.45 -9.31 1.47
C ILE A 5 -2.05 -8.59 2.75
N ASP A 6 -1.00 -9.09 3.38
CA ASP A 6 -0.41 -8.51 4.59
C ASP A 6 0.22 -7.14 4.31
N THR A 7 0.11 -6.25 5.27
CA THR A 7 0.69 -4.92 5.30
C THR A 7 2.16 -4.87 4.96
N ASN A 8 2.93 -5.79 5.52
CA ASN A 8 4.35 -5.84 5.29
C ASN A 8 4.67 -6.17 3.83
N CYS A 9 3.86 -7.00 3.18
CA CYS A 9 4.04 -7.35 1.77
C CYS A 9 3.82 -6.14 0.85
N LEU A 10 2.83 -5.30 1.15
CA LEU A 10 2.59 -4.07 0.42
C LEU A 10 3.75 -3.07 0.63
N LEU A 11 4.14 -2.84 1.88
CA LEU A 11 5.22 -1.92 2.26
C LEU A 11 6.52 -2.22 1.52
N VAL A 12 6.94 -3.50 1.48
CA VAL A 12 8.15 -3.91 0.78
C VAL A 12 8.03 -3.84 -0.74
N SER A 13 6.81 -3.80 -1.29
CA SER A 13 6.58 -3.71 -2.75
C SER A 13 6.60 -2.28 -3.31
N ILE A 14 6.50 -1.26 -2.46
CA ILE A 14 6.44 0.16 -2.87
C ILE A 14 7.72 0.61 -3.59
N PRO A 15 8.95 0.30 -3.13
CA PRO A 15 10.17 0.78 -3.80
C PRO A 15 10.27 0.26 -5.25
N LYS A 16 10.64 1.14 -6.19
CA LYS A 16 10.77 0.77 -7.63
C LYS A 16 11.77 -0.36 -7.90
N PHE A 17 12.77 -0.50 -7.04
CA PHE A 17 13.81 -1.54 -7.13
C PHE A 17 13.46 -2.82 -6.35
N SER A 18 12.29 -2.87 -5.71
CA SER A 18 11.88 -4.05 -4.95
C SER A 18 11.66 -5.24 -5.86
N GLU A 19 12.12 -6.42 -5.42
CA GLU A 19 11.85 -7.69 -6.09
C GLU A 19 10.33 -8.01 -6.11
N THR A 20 9.58 -7.45 -5.17
CA THR A 20 8.12 -7.62 -5.07
C THR A 20 7.33 -6.48 -5.70
N ARG A 21 7.97 -5.59 -6.47
CA ARG A 21 7.35 -4.40 -7.10
C ARG A 21 6.10 -4.70 -7.93
N TRP A 22 6.02 -5.90 -8.51
CA TRP A 22 4.87 -6.38 -9.27
C TRP A 22 3.55 -6.30 -8.48
N LEU A 23 3.61 -6.41 -7.15
CA LEU A 23 2.46 -6.35 -6.29
C LEU A 23 1.85 -4.93 -6.26
N PHE A 24 2.70 -3.91 -6.05
CA PHE A 24 2.27 -2.52 -6.08
C PHE A 24 1.77 -2.11 -7.47
N ASP A 25 2.43 -2.56 -8.54
CA ASP A 25 2.03 -2.22 -9.90
C ASP A 25 0.72 -2.91 -10.31
N GLY A 26 0.48 -4.14 -9.84
CA GLY A 26 -0.77 -4.86 -10.04
C GLY A 26 -1.96 -4.21 -9.32
N LEU A 27 -1.73 -3.73 -8.09
CA LEU A 27 -2.69 -2.92 -7.34
C LEU A 27 -3.03 -1.64 -8.09
N ARG A 28 -2.01 -0.86 -8.49
CA ARG A 28 -2.18 0.39 -9.23
C ARG A 28 -2.89 0.21 -10.57
N SER A 29 -2.75 -0.96 -11.19
CA SER A 29 -3.37 -1.28 -12.48
C SER A 29 -4.76 -1.93 -12.34
N GLY A 30 -5.28 -2.09 -11.12
CA GLY A 30 -6.60 -2.66 -10.86
C GLY A 30 -6.71 -4.16 -11.15
N ILE A 31 -5.59 -4.89 -11.19
CA ILE A 31 -5.58 -6.35 -11.47
C ILE A 31 -6.17 -7.13 -10.29
N PHE A 32 -6.09 -6.57 -9.08
CA PHE A 32 -6.70 -7.07 -7.85
C PHE A 32 -7.06 -5.90 -6.93
N GLU A 33 -8.07 -6.12 -6.11
CA GLU A 33 -8.55 -5.17 -5.10
C GLU A 33 -7.99 -5.57 -3.72
N PHE A 34 -7.56 -4.57 -2.95
CA PHE A 34 -7.19 -4.76 -1.55
C PHE A 34 -8.41 -4.66 -0.66
N GLY A 35 -8.57 -5.62 0.25
CA GLY A 35 -9.49 -5.47 1.38
C GLY A 35 -8.74 -4.82 2.54
N ILE A 36 -8.78 -3.50 2.63
CA ILE A 36 -8.21 -2.74 3.76
C ILE A 36 -9.36 -2.12 4.56
N THR A 37 -9.27 -2.18 5.89
CA THR A 37 -10.16 -1.44 6.78
C THR A 37 -9.56 -0.06 7.07
N THR A 38 -10.41 0.94 7.33
CA THR A 38 -9.95 2.30 7.68
C THR A 38 -8.99 2.30 8.87
N GLU A 39 -9.26 1.47 9.88
CA GLU A 39 -8.40 1.27 11.06
C GLU A 39 -6.98 0.80 10.68
N ILE A 40 -6.87 -0.08 9.69
CA ILE A 40 -5.57 -0.51 9.16
C ILE A 40 -4.91 0.62 8.37
N LEU A 41 -5.66 1.39 7.58
CA LEU A 41 -5.13 2.52 6.81
C LEU A 41 -4.52 3.62 7.70
N GLU A 42 -5.13 3.90 8.84
CA GLU A 42 -4.62 4.85 9.84
C GLU A 42 -3.30 4.35 10.45
N GLU A 43 -3.19 3.06 10.82
CA GLU A 43 -1.93 2.46 11.26
C GLU A 43 -0.84 2.53 10.16
N TYR A 44 -1.22 2.36 8.90
CA TYR A 44 -0.28 2.47 7.77
C TYR A 44 0.24 3.89 7.56
N GLU A 45 -0.61 4.90 7.70
CA GLU A 45 -0.19 6.30 7.59
C GLU A 45 0.89 6.60 8.63
N GLU A 46 0.69 6.12 9.86
CA GLU A 46 1.62 6.29 10.97
C GLU A 46 2.96 5.55 10.70
N VAL A 47 2.91 4.26 10.37
CA VAL A 47 4.11 3.44 10.12
C VAL A 47 4.91 3.91 8.89
N ILE A 48 4.23 4.27 7.79
CA ILE A 48 4.88 4.78 6.58
C ILE A 48 5.42 6.19 6.81
N GLY A 49 4.70 7.01 7.57
CA GLY A 49 5.12 8.35 7.98
C GLY A 49 6.43 8.31 8.76
N ASP A 50 6.51 7.40 9.73
CA ASP A 50 7.69 7.16 10.56
C ASP A 50 8.87 6.55 9.79
N PHE A 51 8.61 5.58 8.91
CA PHE A 51 9.67 4.88 8.19
C PHE A 51 10.24 5.67 7.00
N TYR A 52 9.38 6.39 6.27
CA TYR A 52 9.77 7.13 5.06
C TYR A 52 9.65 8.64 5.25
N SER A 53 8.41 9.15 5.26
CA SER A 53 8.06 10.55 5.56
C SER A 53 6.54 10.72 5.49
N PRO A 54 5.97 11.76 6.13
CA PRO A 54 4.54 12.06 6.06
C PRO A 54 4.01 12.23 4.62
N ASN A 55 4.81 12.81 3.71
CA ASN A 55 4.42 12.95 2.31
C ASN A 55 4.28 11.60 1.59
N VAL A 56 5.11 10.61 1.93
CA VAL A 56 5.01 9.27 1.33
C VAL A 56 3.79 8.54 1.88
N ALA A 57 3.47 8.71 3.16
CA ALA A 57 2.27 8.17 3.78
C ALA A 57 1.00 8.67 3.10
N LEU A 58 0.87 10.00 2.94
CA LEU A 58 -0.28 10.64 2.27
C LEU A 58 -0.48 10.11 0.84
N ASN A 59 0.59 10.02 0.05
CA ASN A 59 0.51 9.48 -1.31
C ASN A 59 0.05 8.01 -1.36
N VAL A 60 0.37 7.22 -0.33
CA VAL A 60 -0.04 5.81 -0.25
C VAL A 60 -1.50 5.69 0.20
N VAL A 61 -1.92 6.48 1.19
CA VAL A 61 -3.32 6.55 1.65
C VAL A 61 -4.25 6.99 0.52
N GLU A 62 -3.90 8.04 -0.22
CA GLU A 62 -4.68 8.52 -1.36
C GLU A 62 -4.89 7.42 -2.40
N ILE A 63 -3.89 6.57 -2.67
CA ILE A 63 -4.05 5.45 -3.62
C ILE A 63 -5.20 4.54 -3.20
N PHE A 64 -5.40 4.30 -1.91
CA PHE A 64 -6.45 3.42 -1.40
C PHE A 64 -7.83 4.07 -1.30
N GLU A 65 -7.92 5.40 -1.21
CA GLU A 65 -9.22 6.09 -1.23
C GLU A 65 -9.88 6.11 -2.62
N PHE A 66 -9.10 5.91 -3.68
CA PHE A 66 -9.56 5.98 -5.09
C PHE A 66 -9.77 4.62 -5.78
N ILE A 67 -9.61 3.49 -5.07
CA ILE A 67 -9.89 2.11 -5.56
C ILE A 67 -11.09 1.52 -4.81
#